data_AF-A0A9Q4HVV0-F1
#
_entry.id   AF-A0A9Q4HVV0-F1
#
_cell.length_a   1.000
_cell.length_b   1.000
_cell.length_c   1.000
_cell.angle_alpha   90.00
_cell.angle_beta   90.00
_cell.angle_gamma   90.00
#
_symmetry.space_group_name_H-M   'P 1'
#
loop_
_entity.id
_entity.type
_entity.pdbx_description
1 polymer ?
#
loop_
_entity_poly.entity_id
_entity_poly.type
_entity_poly.pdbx_seq_one_letter_code
_entity_poly.pdbx_strand_id
1 'polypeptide(L)'
;MNQDIQFLKELQNELKTQDNDCQASPRYWTVGDYEWAEAREENAERYSVYLPYIAESYVLDDYLEEIKDDSELSKEALIELQEIEDDYDDVIEWIQKYIDEGAELIPERKVHIIQPDTMFLTKAEAKSHSN
;
A
#
# COMPACT_ATOMS: atom_id res chain seq x y z
N MET A 1 20.87 -10.13 -31.99
CA MET A 1 19.76 -11.10 -32.02
C MET A 1 20.30 -12.52 -31.88
N ASN A 2 20.67 -12.94 -30.66
CA ASN A 2 20.89 -14.38 -30.39
C ASN A 2 21.00 -14.68 -28.90
N GLN A 3 21.46 -13.72 -28.09
CA GLN A 3 21.64 -13.91 -26.65
C GLN A 3 20.33 -14.21 -25.92
N ASP A 4 19.25 -13.46 -26.20
CA ASP A 4 17.95 -13.70 -25.55
C ASP A 4 17.34 -15.05 -25.97
N ILE A 5 17.49 -15.43 -27.24
CA ILE A 5 16.99 -16.72 -27.74
C ILE A 5 17.80 -17.88 -27.13
N GLN A 6 19.11 -17.69 -26.97
CA GLN A 6 19.99 -18.68 -26.36
C GLN A 6 19.69 -18.82 -24.86
N PHE A 7 19.51 -17.70 -24.16
CA PHE A 7 19.04 -17.66 -22.77
C PHE A 7 17.72 -18.42 -22.60
N LEU A 8 16.71 -18.15 -23.44
CA LEU A 8 15.42 -18.84 -23.37
C LEU A 8 15.53 -20.35 -23.63
N LYS A 9 16.45 -20.79 -24.49
CA LYS A 9 16.71 -22.22 -24.75
C LYS A 9 17.39 -22.90 -23.57
N GLU A 10 18.37 -22.23 -22.96
CA GLU A 10 19.08 -22.70 -21.78
C GLU A 10 18.12 -22.79 -20.58
N LEU A 11 17.32 -21.75 -20.35
CA LEU A 11 16.26 -21.71 -19.35
C LEU A 11 15.24 -22.84 -19.58
N GLN A 12 14.75 -23.03 -20.80
CA GLN A 12 13.81 -24.11 -21.11
C GLN A 12 14.41 -25.49 -20.82
N ASN A 13 15.69 -25.69 -21.12
CA ASN A 13 16.36 -26.96 -20.86
C ASN A 13 16.50 -27.19 -19.34
N GLU A 14 16.88 -26.16 -18.58
CA GLU A 14 16.96 -26.23 -17.12
C GLU A 14 15.60 -26.59 -16.50
N LEU A 15 14.51 -25.92 -16.91
CA LEU A 15 13.17 -26.21 -16.39
C LEU A 15 12.70 -27.64 -16.65
N LYS A 16 13.11 -28.24 -17.77
CA LYS A 16 12.75 -29.62 -18.15
C LYS A 16 13.60 -30.68 -17.46
N THR A 17 14.83 -30.34 -17.07
CA THR A 17 15.84 -31.32 -16.63
C THR A 17 16.25 -31.18 -15.18
N GLN A 18 15.88 -30.10 -14.50
CA GLN A 18 16.11 -29.94 -13.07
C GLN A 18 15.39 -31.04 -12.27
N ASP A 19 16.06 -31.56 -11.23
CA ASP A 19 15.50 -32.60 -10.36
C ASP A 19 14.22 -32.10 -9.66
N ASN A 20 13.17 -32.91 -9.62
CA ASN A 20 11.99 -32.65 -8.78
C ASN A 20 12.27 -33.17 -7.36
N ASP A 21 12.59 -32.28 -6.44
CA ASP A 21 12.84 -32.60 -5.02
C ASP A 21 11.50 -32.78 -4.27
N CYS A 22 10.63 -33.67 -4.76
CA CYS A 22 9.30 -33.94 -4.23
C CYS A 22 8.46 -32.65 -4.03
N GLN A 23 8.15 -32.25 -2.78
CA GLN A 23 7.32 -31.08 -2.49
C GLN A 23 7.99 -29.73 -2.78
N ALA A 24 9.27 -29.71 -3.17
CA ALA A 24 9.92 -28.52 -3.66
C ALA A 24 9.64 -28.34 -5.17
N SER A 25 8.42 -27.86 -5.47
CA SER A 25 8.13 -27.05 -6.66
C SER A 25 9.17 -25.91 -6.80
N PRO A 26 9.25 -25.20 -7.96
CA PRO A 26 10.13 -24.04 -8.10
C PRO A 26 10.13 -23.21 -6.81
N ARG A 27 11.31 -22.81 -6.32
CA ARG A 27 11.38 -22.06 -5.06
C ARG A 27 10.81 -20.67 -5.31
N TYR A 28 9.51 -20.54 -5.16
CA TYR A 28 8.84 -19.26 -5.06
C TYR A 28 9.33 -18.65 -3.75
N TRP A 29 10.18 -17.63 -3.87
CA TRP A 29 10.51 -16.81 -2.73
C TRP A 29 9.30 -15.93 -2.49
N THR A 30 8.70 -16.07 -1.32
CA THR A 30 7.73 -15.10 -0.85
C THR A 30 8.47 -13.81 -0.53
N VAL A 31 8.14 -12.74 -1.23
CA VAL A 31 8.53 -11.40 -0.79
C VAL A 31 7.52 -10.97 0.27
N GLY A 32 8.02 -10.72 1.47
CA GLY A 32 7.26 -10.06 2.52
C GLY A 32 7.12 -8.59 2.14
N ASP A 33 5.89 -8.13 2.01
CA ASP A 33 5.57 -6.74 1.73
C ASP A 33 4.67 -6.20 2.85
N TYR A 34 4.43 -4.89 2.84
CA TYR A 34 3.56 -4.25 3.80
C TYR A 34 2.53 -3.40 3.08
N GLU A 35 1.27 -3.62 3.42
CA GLU A 35 0.18 -2.76 2.99
C GLU A 35 -0.49 -2.12 4.21
N TRP A 36 -1.18 -1.01 3.96
CA TRP A 36 -2.08 -0.43 4.93
C TRP A 36 -3.44 -1.09 4.76
N ALA A 37 -3.99 -1.60 5.85
CA ALA A 37 -5.29 -2.24 5.86
C ALA A 37 -6.15 -1.65 6.97
N GLU A 38 -7.47 -1.66 6.75
CA GLU A 38 -8.44 -1.24 7.74
C GLU A 38 -8.23 -1.98 9.06
N ALA A 39 -8.26 -1.20 10.15
CA ALA A 39 -8.05 -1.65 11.49
C ALA A 39 -9.26 -1.29 12.36
N ARG A 40 -9.21 -1.69 13.63
CA ARG A 40 -10.07 -1.07 14.64
C ARG A 40 -9.38 0.20 15.12
N GLU A 41 -10.15 1.22 15.51
CA GLU A 41 -9.64 2.48 16.06
C GLU A 41 -8.61 2.26 17.17
N GLU A 42 -8.88 1.33 18.09
CA GLU A 42 -7.97 0.97 19.21
C GLU A 42 -6.58 0.46 18.76
N ASN A 43 -6.43 0.04 17.51
CA ASN A 43 -5.19 -0.45 16.91
C ASN A 43 -4.79 0.34 15.66
N ALA A 44 -5.35 1.53 15.47
CA ALA A 44 -5.01 2.40 14.35
C ALA A 44 -3.58 2.94 14.53
N GLU A 45 -2.78 2.83 13.49
CA GLU A 45 -1.46 3.47 13.41
C GLU A 45 -1.54 4.79 12.62
N ARG A 46 -2.55 4.94 11.77
CA ARG A 46 -2.88 6.16 11.05
C ARG A 46 -4.37 6.19 10.69
N TYR A 47 -4.83 7.33 10.19
CA TYR A 47 -6.15 7.49 9.61
C TYR A 47 -6.06 7.92 8.15
N SER A 48 -6.99 7.43 7.36
CA SER A 48 -7.30 7.95 6.03
C SER A 48 -8.71 8.54 6.05
N VAL A 49 -8.96 9.58 5.27
CA VAL A 49 -10.30 10.12 5.04
C VAL A 49 -10.82 9.64 3.70
N TYR A 50 -12.05 9.12 3.68
CA TYR A 50 -12.78 8.80 2.47
C TYR A 50 -13.79 9.90 2.16
N LEU A 51 -13.79 10.39 0.91
CA LEU A 51 -14.69 11.43 0.42
C LEU A 51 -15.66 10.83 -0.60
N PRO A 52 -16.90 10.45 -0.20
CA PRO A 52 -17.86 9.81 -1.10
C PRO A 52 -18.21 10.63 -2.35
N TYR A 53 -18.18 11.95 -2.28
CA TYR A 53 -18.50 12.84 -3.39
C TYR A 53 -17.61 12.58 -4.62
N ILE A 54 -16.33 12.29 -4.40
CA ILE A 54 -15.36 11.95 -5.45
C ILE A 54 -14.98 10.46 -5.47
N ALA A 55 -15.44 9.69 -4.48
CA ALA A 55 -15.13 8.27 -4.28
C ALA A 55 -13.63 7.96 -4.17
N GLU A 56 -12.88 8.85 -3.51
CA GLU A 56 -11.43 8.70 -3.27
C GLU A 56 -11.11 8.74 -1.77
N SER A 57 -9.94 8.19 -1.41
CA SER A 57 -9.43 8.19 -0.04
C SER A 57 -8.01 8.76 0.01
N TYR A 58 -7.72 9.58 1.02
CA TYR A 58 -6.41 10.18 1.23
C TYR A 58 -5.93 9.91 2.66
N VAL A 59 -4.61 9.83 2.84
CA VAL A 59 -4.03 9.81 4.19
C VAL A 59 -4.39 11.13 4.87
N LEU A 60 -4.98 11.06 6.06
CA LEU A 60 -5.59 12.24 6.70
C LEU A 60 -4.56 13.35 6.93
N ASP A 61 -3.40 13.02 7.49
CA ASP A 61 -2.36 14.02 7.79
C ASP A 61 -1.87 14.74 6.52
N ASP A 62 -1.61 13.98 5.44
CA ASP A 62 -1.19 14.54 4.15
C ASP A 62 -2.29 15.43 3.56
N TYR A 63 -3.55 14.98 3.65
CA TYR A 63 -4.72 15.71 3.17
C TYR A 63 -4.93 17.05 3.90
N LEU A 64 -4.76 17.05 5.23
CA LEU A 64 -4.87 18.26 6.04
C LEU A 64 -3.76 19.27 5.72
N GLU A 65 -2.54 18.81 5.45
CA GLU A 65 -1.46 19.69 5.00
C GLU A 65 -1.76 20.32 3.64
N GLU A 66 -2.31 19.56 2.69
CA GLU A 66 -2.72 20.09 1.39
C GLU A 66 -3.86 21.12 1.50
N ILE A 67 -4.83 20.88 2.39
CA ILE A 67 -5.96 21.78 2.66
C ILE A 67 -5.52 23.16 3.16
N LYS A 68 -4.44 23.24 3.95
CA LYS A 68 -3.97 24.53 4.52
C LYS A 68 -3.60 25.55 3.44
N ASP A 69 -3.24 25.08 2.25
CA ASP A 69 -2.89 25.90 1.09
C ASP A 69 -4.04 26.02 0.07
N ASP A 70 -5.21 25.44 0.34
CA ASP A 70 -6.35 25.46 -0.56
C ASP A 70 -7.05 26.83 -0.60
N SER A 71 -7.08 27.43 -1.79
CA SER A 71 -7.69 28.74 -2.04
C SER A 71 -9.22 28.71 -2.18
N GLU A 72 -9.84 27.53 -2.30
CA GLU A 72 -11.29 27.38 -2.43
C GLU A 72 -12.02 27.46 -1.09
N LEU A 73 -11.31 27.19 0.02
CA LEU A 73 -11.84 27.28 1.37
C LEU A 73 -11.89 28.72 1.89
N SER A 74 -12.88 28.99 2.74
CA SER A 74 -13.00 30.30 3.40
C SER A 74 -11.92 30.45 4.46
N LYS A 75 -11.54 31.70 4.76
CA LYS A 75 -10.57 31.99 5.83
C LYS A 75 -11.10 31.53 7.19
N GLU A 76 -12.41 31.64 7.38
CA GLU A 76 -13.09 31.18 8.59
C GLU A 76 -12.96 29.66 8.75
N ALA A 77 -13.12 28.88 7.68
CA ALA A 77 -12.95 27.43 7.72
C ALA A 77 -11.49 27.05 8.05
N LEU A 78 -10.51 27.73 7.45
CA LEU A 78 -9.09 27.48 7.74
C LEU A 78 -8.69 27.86 9.17
N ILE A 79 -9.28 28.92 9.73
CA ILE A 79 -9.07 29.28 11.14
C ILE A 79 -9.69 28.22 12.05
N GLU A 80 -10.92 27.78 11.78
CA GLU A 80 -11.56 26.70 12.55
C GLU A 80 -10.69 25.43 12.53
N LEU A 81 -10.14 25.04 11.39
CA LEU A 81 -9.24 23.89 11.29
C LEU A 81 -7.96 24.04 12.13
N GLN A 82 -7.38 25.25 12.19
CA GLN A 82 -6.18 25.52 12.98
C GLN A 82 -6.43 25.51 14.49
N GLU A 83 -7.67 25.70 14.93
CA GLU A 83 -8.06 25.69 16.35
C GLU A 83 -8.33 24.27 16.88
N ILE A 84 -8.46 23.27 16.00
CA ILE A 84 -8.65 21.86 16.38
C ILE A 84 -7.34 21.30 16.93
N GLU A 85 -7.34 20.80 18.18
CA GLU A 85 -6.16 20.22 18.85
C GLU A 85 -5.98 18.73 18.51
N ASP A 86 -5.56 18.40 17.27
CA ASP A 86 -5.25 17.02 16.81
C ASP A 86 -6.31 15.96 17.22
N ASP A 87 -7.58 16.36 17.35
CA ASP A 87 -8.68 15.48 17.68
C ASP A 87 -9.35 15.00 16.39
N TYR A 88 -9.25 13.71 16.12
CA TYR A 88 -9.79 13.10 14.90
C TYR A 88 -11.31 13.26 14.78
N ASP A 89 -12.04 13.30 15.90
CA ASP A 89 -13.50 13.47 15.89
C ASP A 89 -13.87 14.90 15.44
N ASP A 90 -13.17 15.91 15.97
CA ASP A 90 -13.38 17.31 15.58
C ASP A 90 -12.93 17.55 14.12
N VAL A 91 -11.84 16.92 13.69
CA VAL A 91 -11.34 17.01 12.31
C VAL A 91 -12.37 16.44 11.33
N ILE A 92 -12.95 15.27 11.59
CA ILE A 92 -13.94 14.71 10.65
C ILE A 92 -15.23 15.53 10.61
N GLU A 93 -15.67 16.07 11.74
CA GLU A 93 -16.81 17.00 11.78
C GLU A 93 -16.55 18.24 10.92
N TRP A 94 -15.31 18.78 10.96
CA TRP A 94 -14.92 19.90 10.11
C TRP A 94 -14.94 19.53 8.62
N ILE A 95 -14.39 18.38 8.24
CA ILE A 95 -14.39 17.90 6.84
C ILE A 95 -15.83 17.72 6.35
N GLN A 96 -16.70 17.13 7.18
CA GLN A 96 -18.11 16.93 6.86
C GLN A 96 -18.87 18.26 6.65
N LYS A 97 -18.53 19.27 7.45
CA LYS A 97 -19.17 20.58 7.38
C LYS A 97 -18.76 21.39 6.15
N TYR A 98 -17.49 21.33 5.75
CA TYR A 98 -16.93 22.25 4.74
C TYR A 98 -16.59 21.61 3.40
N ILE A 99 -16.39 20.29 3.36
CA ILE A 99 -15.87 19.60 2.17
C ILE A 99 -16.90 18.58 1.67
N ASP A 100 -17.22 17.57 2.47
CA ASP A 100 -18.09 16.46 2.07
C ASP A 100 -18.85 15.90 3.27
N GLU A 101 -20.17 16.16 3.33
CA GLU A 101 -21.06 15.72 4.42
C GLU A 101 -21.03 14.20 4.69
N GLY A 102 -20.65 13.40 3.68
CA GLY A 102 -20.53 11.96 3.78
C GLY A 102 -19.14 11.46 4.17
N ALA A 103 -18.18 12.35 4.44
CA ALA A 103 -16.81 11.94 4.71
C ALA A 103 -16.71 10.98 5.90
N GLU A 104 -15.85 9.98 5.78
CA GLU A 104 -15.64 8.96 6.82
C GLU A 104 -14.15 8.80 7.13
N LEU A 105 -13.82 8.59 8.41
CA LEU A 105 -12.47 8.22 8.82
C LEU A 105 -12.29 6.70 8.79
N ILE A 106 -11.18 6.29 8.20
CA ILE A 106 -10.78 4.91 8.07
C ILE A 106 -9.53 4.71 8.94
N PRO A 107 -9.64 4.04 10.09
CA PRO A 107 -8.48 3.63 10.88
C PRO A 107 -7.70 2.57 10.11
N GLU A 108 -6.39 2.77 9.96
CA GLU A 108 -5.52 1.84 9.25
C GLU A 108 -4.34 1.41 10.12
N ARG A 109 -3.86 0.19 9.87
CA ARG A 109 -2.60 -0.29 10.44
C ARG A 109 -1.75 -0.96 9.38
N LYS A 110 -0.44 -0.92 9.55
CA LYS A 110 0.47 -1.57 8.63
C LYS A 110 0.48 -3.08 8.88
N VAL A 111 0.06 -3.85 7.88
CA VAL A 111 0.03 -5.31 7.96
C VAL A 111 1.06 -5.92 7.04
N HIS A 112 1.76 -6.94 7.55
CA HIS A 112 2.68 -7.73 6.74
C HIS A 112 1.89 -8.69 5.87
N ILE A 113 2.07 -8.58 4.56
CA ILE A 113 1.49 -9.48 3.57
C ILE A 113 2.56 -10.35 2.94
N ILE A 114 2.12 -11.55 2.57
CA ILE A 114 2.88 -12.51 1.80
C ILE A 114 2.33 -12.38 0.39
N GLN A 115 3.09 -11.80 -0.55
CA GLN A 115 2.73 -11.89 -1.96
C GLN A 115 3.30 -13.19 -2.53
N PRO A 116 2.47 -14.24 -2.75
CA PRO A 116 2.94 -15.45 -3.39
C PRO A 116 3.32 -15.17 -4.85
N ASP A 117 4.20 -16.00 -5.41
CA ASP A 117 4.50 -16.05 -6.85
C ASP A 117 5.05 -14.76 -7.47
N THR A 118 5.61 -13.85 -6.67
CA THR A 118 6.21 -12.58 -7.12
C THR A 118 7.58 -12.72 -7.78
N MET A 119 8.31 -13.79 -7.50
CA MET A 119 9.64 -14.04 -8.09
C MET A 119 9.82 -15.51 -8.48
N PHE A 120 10.31 -15.71 -9.70
CA PHE A 120 10.73 -17.01 -10.21
C PHE A 120 12.24 -17.02 -10.37
N LEU A 121 12.92 -17.85 -9.57
CA LEU A 121 14.36 -18.14 -9.73
C LEU A 121 14.54 -19.61 -10.05
N THR A 122 15.43 -19.92 -10.99
CA THR A 122 15.84 -21.29 -11.22
C THR A 122 16.71 -21.80 -10.06
N LYS A 123 16.89 -23.12 -9.96
CA LYS A 123 17.75 -23.71 -8.92
C LYS A 123 19.20 -23.24 -9.05
N ALA A 124 19.68 -23.01 -10.28
CA ALA A 124 21.02 -22.49 -10.51
C ALA A 124 21.19 -21.08 -9.93
N GLU A 125 20.22 -20.20 -10.21
CA GLU A 125 20.23 -18.81 -9.71
C GLU A 125 20.13 -18.73 -8.19
N ALA A 126 19.27 -19.54 -7.56
CA ALA A 126 19.16 -19.57 -6.10
C ALA A 126 20.48 -20.00 -5.43
N LYS A 127 21.23 -20.94 -6.02
CA LYS A 127 22.54 -21.38 -5.52
C LYS A 127 23.62 -20.32 -5.70
N SER A 128 23.58 -19.52 -6.76
CA SER A 128 24.55 -18.43 -6.95
C SER A 128 24.34 -17.27 -5.98
N HIS A 129 23.11 -17.05 -5.51
CA HIS A 129 22.77 -15.97 -4.57
C HIS A 129 22.91 -16.35 -3.09
N SER A 130 23.03 -17.63 -2.75
CA SER A 130 23.12 -18.13 -1.36
C SER A 130 24.55 -18.40 -0.88
N ASN A 131 25.57 -17.98 -1.64
CA ASN A 131 27.00 -18.25 -1.39
C ASN A 131 27.79 -16.94 -1.23
#